data_AF-A0A731REK2-F1
#
_entry.id   AF-A0A731REK2-F1
#
_cell.length_a   1.000
_cell.length_b   1.000
_cell.length_c   1.000
_cell.angle_alpha   90.00
_cell.angle_beta   90.00
_cell.angle_gamma   90.00
#
_symmetry.space_group_name_H-M   'P 1'
#
loop_
_entity.id
_entity.type
_entity.pdbx_description
1 polymer ?
#
loop_
_entity_poly.entity_id
_entity_poly.type
_entity_poly.pdbx_seq_one_letter_code
_entity_poly.pdbx_strand_id
1 'polypeptide(L)' 'GNIIAQYNYGIYLSNTNPDFSKYYDLNKAIYWMGLASKNGDIGAQNKLQELKKLKN' A
#
# COMPACT_ATOMS: atom_id res chain seq x y z
N GLY A 1 3.53 -15.29 0.53
CA GLY A 1 2.69 -14.46 1.41
C GLY A 1 1.32 -14.32 0.78
N ASN A 2 0.26 -14.14 1.57
CA ASN A 2 -1.10 -14.00 1.04
C ASN A 2 -1.28 -12.61 0.40
N ILE A 3 -1.71 -12.58 -0.87
CA ILE A 3 -1.83 -11.35 -1.67
C ILE A 3 -2.82 -10.36 -1.05
N ILE A 4 -3.98 -10.85 -0.59
CA ILE A 4 -5.03 -10.04 0.02
C ILE A 4 -4.51 -9.38 1.31
N ALA A 5 -3.77 -10.13 2.13
CA ALA A 5 -3.17 -9.58 3.35
C ALA A 5 -2.15 -8.48 3.05
N GLN A 6 -1.31 -8.66 2.02
CA GLN A 6 -0.34 -7.66 1.58
C GLN A 6 -1.05 -6.39 1.07
N TYR A 7 -2.09 -6.55 0.25
CA TYR A 7 -2.91 -5.44 -0.24
C TYR A 7 -3.56 -4.68 0.92
N ASN A 8 -4.30 -5.37 1.79
CA ASN A 8 -5.01 -4.74 2.90
C ASN A 8 -4.07 -4.01 3.86
N TYR A 9 -2.91 -4.59 4.14
CA TYR A 9 -1.93 -3.94 5.00
C TYR A 9 -1.29 -2.72 4.34
N GLY A 10 -1.01 -2.78 3.03
CA GLY A 10 -0.57 -1.60 2.28
C GLY A 10 -1.63 -0.48 2.26
N ILE A 11 -2.92 -0.82 2.15
CA ILE A 11 -4.01 0.17 2.27
C ILE A 11 -4.00 0.82 3.65
N TYR A 12 -3.96 0.01 4.71
CA TYR A 12 -3.93 0.49 6.09
C TYR A 12 -2.78 1.47 6.36
N LEU A 13 -1.57 1.13 5.91
CA LEU A 13 -0.38 1.96 6.07
C LEU A 13 -0.39 3.24 5.21
N SER A 14 -1.24 3.30 4.18
CA SER A 14 -1.42 4.49 3.33
C SER A 14 -2.63 5.34 3.71
N ASN A 15 -3.37 4.96 4.74
CA ASN A 15 -4.60 5.63 5.12
C ASN A 15 -4.30 6.98 5.78
N THR A 16 -4.88 8.05 5.24
CA THR A 16 -4.71 9.43 5.72
C THR A 16 -5.80 9.87 6.70
N ASN A 17 -6.74 8.98 7.05
CA ASN A 17 -7.72 9.25 8.10
C ASN A 17 -6.99 9.61 9.42
N PRO A 18 -7.31 10.76 10.05
CA PRO A 18 -6.67 11.22 11.28
C PRO A 18 -6.63 10.16 12.40
N ASP A 19 -7.67 9.34 12.54
CA ASP A 19 -7.79 8.30 13.58
C ASP A 19 -6.72 7.21 13.45
N PHE A 20 -6.20 7.00 12.24
CA PHE A 20 -5.20 5.98 11.91
C PHE A 20 -3.84 6.56 11.52
N SER A 21 -3.68 7.89 11.55
CA SER A 21 -2.47 8.60 11.11
C SER A 21 -1.18 8.12 11.80
N LYS A 22 -1.27 7.66 13.06
CA LYS A 22 -0.13 7.09 13.80
C LYS A 22 0.46 5.82 13.18
N TYR A 23 -0.29 5.15 12.30
CA TYR A 23 0.15 3.96 11.58
C TYR A 23 0.55 4.25 10.13
N TYR A 24 0.38 5.49 9.68
CA TYR A 24 0.75 5.88 8.34
C TYR A 24 2.26 5.70 8.11
N ASP A 25 2.60 4.95 7.08
CA ASP A 25 3.98 4.71 6.66
C ASP A 25 3.99 4.50 5.15
N LEU A 26 4.17 5.60 4.41
CA LEU A 26 4.17 5.60 2.96
C LEU A 26 5.21 4.64 2.36
N ASN A 27 6.39 4.54 2.96
CA ASN A 27 7.46 3.67 2.47
C ASN A 27 7.07 2.19 2.63
N LYS A 28 6.51 1.80 3.78
CA LYS A 28 6.02 0.43 3.96
C LYS A 28 4.79 0.14 3.10
N ALA A 29 3.89 1.10 2.92
CA ALA A 29 2.74 0.95 2.03
C ALA A 29 3.19 0.63 0.59
N ILE A 30 4.18 1.37 0.07
CA ILE A 30 4.81 1.12 -1.24
C ILE A 30 5.43 -0.28 -1.29
N TYR A 31 6.12 -0.72 -0.24
CA TYR A 31 6.71 -2.06 -0.17
C TYR A 31 5.65 -3.16 -0.26
N TRP A 32 4.60 -3.10 0.56
CA TRP A 32 3.55 -4.13 0.57
C TRP A 32 2.71 -4.14 -0.70
N MET A 33 2.42 -2.97 -1.27
CA MET A 33 1.79 -2.86 -2.58
C MET A 33 2.68 -3.42 -3.69
N GLY A 34 4.00 -3.23 -3.59
CA GLY A 34 4.97 -3.84 -4.50
C GLY A 34 4.96 -5.37 -4.44
N LEU A 35 4.83 -5.96 -3.25
CA LEU A 35 4.72 -7.42 -3.11
C LEU A 35 3.40 -7.97 -3.67
N ALA A 36 2.27 -7.34 -3.35
CA ALA A 36 0.96 -7.77 -3.88
C ALA A 36 0.90 -7.60 -5.41
N SER A 37 1.41 -6.48 -5.93
CA SER A 37 1.52 -6.18 -7.36
C SER A 37 2.33 -7.21 -8.13
N LYS A 38 3.49 -7.63 -7.59
CA LYS A 38 4.36 -8.67 -8.18
C LYS A 38 3.67 -10.03 -8.29
N ASN A 39 2.70 -10.31 -7.43
CA ASN A 39 1.93 -11.55 -7.44
C ASN A 39 0.63 -11.45 -8.26
N GLY A 40 0.46 -10.39 -9.06
CA GLY A 40 -0.65 -10.26 -10.02
C GLY A 40 -1.86 -9.48 -9.51
N ASP A 41 -1.80 -8.86 -8.33
CA ASP A 41 -2.91 -8.03 -7.84
C ASP A 41 -3.00 -6.70 -8.59
N ILE A 42 -4.04 -6.56 -9.42
CA ILE A 42 -4.29 -5.36 -10.24
C ILE A 42 -4.59 -4.14 -9.36
N GLY A 43 -5.31 -4.34 -8.24
CA GLY A 43 -5.60 -3.28 -7.29
C GLY A 43 -4.31 -2.72 -6.67
N ALA A 44 -3.40 -3.60 -6.30
CA ALA A 44 -2.09 -3.23 -5.77
C ALA A 44 -1.21 -2.54 -6.80
N GLN A 45 -1.27 -2.95 -8.08
CA GLN A 45 -0.55 -2.28 -9.17
C GLN A 45 -0.99 -0.82 -9.31
N ASN A 46 -2.29 -0.57 -9.34
CA ASN A 46 -2.83 0.79 -9.42
C ASN A 46 -2.47 1.60 -8.18
N LYS A 47 -2.65 1.02 -6.99
CA LYS A 47 -2.34 1.70 -5.73
C LYS A 47 -0.86 2.03 -5.60
N LEU A 48 0.03 1.14 -6.03
CA LEU A 48 1.47 1.37 -6.03
C LEU A 48 1.86 2.60 -6.86
N GLN A 49 1.19 2.84 -8.00
CA GLN A 49 1.44 4.03 -8.82
C GLN A 49 0.99 5.31 -8.12
N GLU A 50 -0.16 5.30 -7.46
CA GLU A 50 -0.64 6.44 -6.65
C GLU A 50 0.35 6.78 -5.53
N LEU A 51 0.76 5.77 -4.74
CA LEU A 51 1.65 5.97 -3.60
C LEU A 51 3.04 6.46 -4.01
N LYS A 52 3.56 6.01 -5.16
CA LYS A 52 4.83 6.51 -5.70
C LYS A 52 4.75 7.98 -6.11
N LYS A 53 3.60 8.44 -6.61
CA LYS A 53 3.40 9.87 -6.94
C LYS A 53 3.35 10.73 -5.68
N LEU A 54 2.75 10.25 -4.59
CA LEU A 54 2.70 10.97 -3.31
C LEU A 54 4.07 11.14 -2.62
N LYS A 55 5.05 10.31 -3.00
CA LYS A 55 6.41 10.36 -2.45
C LYS A 55 7.29 11.40 -3.15
N ASN A 56 6.92 11.82 -4.36
CA ASN A 56 7.66 12.78 -5.19
C ASN A 56 7.08 14.19 -5.01
#